data_AF-A0A538JML4-F1
#
_entry.id   AF-A0A538JML4-F1
#
_cell.length_a   1.000
_cell.length_b   1.000
_cell.length_c   1.000
_cell.angle_alpha   90.00
_cell.angle_beta   90.00
_cell.angle_gamma   90.00
#
_symmetry.space_group_name_H-M   'P 1'
#
loop_
_entity.id
_entity.type
_entity.pdbx_description
1 polymer ?
#
loop_
_entity_poly.entity_id
_entity_poly.type
_entity_poly.pdbx_seq_one_letter_code
_entity_poly.pdbx_strand_id
1 'polypeptide(L)'
;MSLERALALAERGRGKVGDHPLVGAVVVRDGETVGEGWYEYDEVDHAETKALAQAGGRARGATLYVTLEPCSHHGRTPPCADAVVAAGVARVVVGSGDPNPKVDGRGIARLREAGIDVELVDSFEARRQNEGWRTWVRLGRPFVAYKAAVTLDGRVTVPGSRWISGEKSRRHVHELRADADAVAVGMGTVRADDPRLDARGVEALRQPRRLAFGRGPLPAGSELELRSGQLEDELHALAADGVQTLLLEGGPTLATAFLEADLVDKLLLFVAPTLSGSGPRFLGDLAASRPLSRLEARPIGEDVLLSAYVHEP
;
A
#
# COMPACT_ATOMS: atom_id res chain seq x y z
N MET A 1 5.14 -9.21 -21.78
CA MET A 1 4.10 -10.18 -21.39
C MET A 1 4.52 -11.10 -20.23
N SER A 2 5.40 -10.66 -19.31
CA SER A 2 5.98 -11.56 -18.30
C SER A 2 6.15 -10.90 -16.92
N LEU A 3 6.57 -9.64 -16.86
CA LEU A 3 6.54 -8.86 -15.60
C LEU A 3 5.09 -8.56 -15.16
N GLU A 4 4.20 -8.24 -16.09
CA GLU A 4 2.76 -8.09 -15.81
C GLU A 4 2.13 -9.36 -15.23
N ARG A 5 2.53 -10.53 -15.75
CA ARG A 5 2.10 -11.83 -15.21
C ARG A 5 2.66 -12.05 -13.80
N ALA A 6 3.93 -11.71 -13.57
CA ALA A 6 4.53 -11.77 -12.23
C ALA A 6 3.77 -10.86 -11.23
N LEU A 7 3.39 -9.63 -11.64
CA LEU A 7 2.56 -8.73 -10.82
C LEU A 7 1.20 -9.34 -10.51
N ALA A 8 0.54 -9.96 -11.49
CA ALA A 8 -0.74 -10.64 -11.28
C ALA A 8 -0.62 -11.88 -10.37
N LEU A 9 0.52 -12.58 -10.39
CA LEU A 9 0.79 -13.70 -9.48
C LEU A 9 1.02 -13.21 -8.05
N ALA A 10 1.78 -12.13 -7.87
CA ALA A 10 2.07 -11.55 -6.56
C ALA A 10 0.79 -11.19 -5.77
N GLU A 11 -0.27 -10.74 -6.46
CA GLU A 11 -1.58 -10.45 -5.87
C GLU A 11 -2.23 -11.65 -5.15
N ARG A 12 -1.86 -12.88 -5.51
CA ARG A 12 -2.38 -14.08 -4.84
C ARG A 12 -1.92 -14.20 -3.38
N GLY A 13 -0.82 -13.53 -3.03
CA GLY A 13 -0.32 -13.42 -1.67
C GLY A 13 -1.02 -12.34 -0.84
N ARG A 14 -1.92 -11.52 -1.41
CA ARG A 14 -2.55 -10.41 -0.69
C ARG A 14 -3.27 -10.90 0.57
N GLY A 15 -2.93 -10.27 1.70
CA GLY A 15 -3.45 -10.65 3.02
C GLY A 15 -2.80 -11.90 3.64
N LYS A 16 -1.84 -12.55 2.97
CA LYS A 16 -1.18 -13.79 3.41
C LYS A 16 0.34 -13.67 3.58
N VAL A 17 0.91 -12.49 3.34
CA VAL A 17 2.36 -12.26 3.43
C VAL A 17 2.82 -11.73 4.79
N GLY A 18 1.90 -11.36 5.68
CA GLY A 18 2.25 -10.82 6.99
C GLY A 18 3.07 -9.53 6.88
N ASP A 19 4.24 -9.51 7.50
CA ASP A 19 5.19 -8.38 7.50
C ASP A 19 6.14 -8.34 6.28
N HIS A 20 5.95 -9.24 5.31
CA HIS A 20 6.77 -9.38 4.11
C HIS A 20 6.09 -8.76 2.88
N PRO A 21 6.84 -8.47 1.79
CA PRO A 21 6.26 -7.94 0.57
C PRO A 21 5.49 -8.99 -0.23
N LEU A 22 4.57 -8.52 -1.07
CA LEU A 22 4.03 -9.28 -2.19
C LEU A 22 5.11 -9.44 -3.24
N VAL A 23 5.44 -10.69 -3.59
CA VAL A 23 6.40 -11.02 -4.63
C VAL A 23 5.80 -12.08 -5.55
N GLY A 24 5.97 -11.88 -6.85
CA GLY A 24 5.60 -12.82 -7.89
C GLY A 24 6.77 -13.03 -8.84
N ALA A 25 6.87 -14.22 -9.40
CA ALA A 25 7.96 -14.64 -10.26
C ALA A 25 7.46 -15.51 -11.41
N VAL A 26 8.05 -15.33 -12.59
CA VAL A 26 7.75 -16.10 -13.81
C VAL A 26 9.06 -16.44 -14.52
N VAL A 27 9.27 -17.72 -14.81
CA VAL A 27 10.40 -18.20 -15.63
C VAL A 27 9.90 -18.43 -17.05
N VAL A 28 10.55 -17.80 -18.03
CA VAL A 28 10.21 -17.91 -19.46
C VAL A 28 11.39 -18.46 -20.23
N ARG A 29 11.13 -19.50 -21.03
CA ARG A 29 12.12 -20.13 -21.92
C ARG A 29 11.53 -20.28 -23.31
N ASP A 30 12.25 -19.81 -24.33
CA ASP A 30 11.86 -19.92 -25.74
C ASP A 30 10.45 -19.36 -26.03
N GLY A 31 10.07 -18.30 -25.32
CA GLY A 31 8.75 -17.65 -25.43
C GLY A 31 7.63 -18.29 -24.60
N GLU A 32 7.90 -19.41 -23.91
CA GLU A 32 6.91 -20.13 -23.10
C GLU A 32 7.15 -19.90 -21.60
N THR A 33 6.07 -19.75 -20.84
CA THR A 33 6.13 -19.81 -19.37
C THR A 33 6.40 -21.25 -18.94
N VAL A 34 7.50 -21.46 -18.22
CA VAL A 34 7.93 -22.78 -17.74
C VAL A 34 7.89 -22.91 -16.22
N GLY A 35 7.71 -21.79 -15.51
CA GLY A 35 7.55 -21.78 -14.06
C GLY A 35 6.90 -20.48 -13.58
N GLU A 36 6.11 -20.57 -12.53
CA GLU A 36 5.38 -19.48 -11.88
C GLU A 36 5.47 -19.66 -10.36
N GLY A 37 5.52 -18.55 -9.64
CA GLY A 37 5.56 -18.55 -8.19
C GLY A 37 5.09 -17.23 -7.60
N TRP A 38 4.59 -17.29 -6.36
CA TRP A 38 4.27 -16.13 -5.54
C TRP A 38 4.55 -16.45 -4.07
N TYR A 39 4.80 -15.41 -3.28
CA TYR A 39 5.08 -15.57 -1.86
C TYR A 39 3.80 -15.69 -1.03
N GLU A 40 3.79 -16.63 -0.08
CA GLU A 40 2.80 -16.76 1.00
C GLU A 40 3.59 -17.10 2.28
N TYR A 41 3.26 -16.45 3.41
CA TYR A 41 4.06 -16.53 4.64
C TYR A 41 4.19 -17.95 5.19
N ASP A 42 3.10 -18.72 5.12
CA ASP A 42 3.03 -20.09 5.65
C ASP A 42 3.80 -21.10 4.78
N GLU A 43 3.99 -20.81 3.49
CA GLU A 43 4.67 -21.71 2.55
C GLU A 43 6.20 -21.56 2.59
N VAL A 44 6.72 -20.55 3.29
CA VAL A 44 8.15 -20.27 3.54
C VAL A 44 8.96 -19.91 2.28
N ASP A 45 8.80 -20.66 1.19
CA ASP A 45 9.50 -20.46 -0.07
C ASP A 45 9.07 -19.15 -0.74
N HIS A 46 10.08 -18.41 -1.21
CA HIS A 46 9.89 -17.19 -1.97
C HIS A 46 9.40 -17.48 -3.39
N ALA A 47 8.83 -16.46 -4.03
CA ALA A 47 8.26 -16.57 -5.36
C ALA A 47 9.26 -17.14 -6.39
N GLU A 48 10.51 -16.66 -6.34
CA GLU A 48 11.59 -17.07 -7.21
C GLU A 48 11.89 -18.55 -7.06
N THR A 49 12.03 -19.03 -5.82
CA THR A 49 12.31 -20.44 -5.53
C THR A 49 11.20 -21.35 -6.06
N LYS A 50 9.92 -20.99 -5.84
CA LYS A 50 8.78 -21.74 -6.37
C LYS A 50 8.76 -21.78 -7.90
N ALA A 51 8.99 -20.64 -8.55
CA ALA A 51 9.01 -20.55 -10.01
C ALA A 51 10.17 -21.36 -10.62
N LEU A 52 11.36 -21.30 -10.00
CA LEU A 52 12.53 -22.07 -10.42
C LEU A 52 12.33 -23.58 -10.20
N ALA A 53 11.73 -23.98 -9.07
CA ALA A 53 11.41 -25.38 -8.80
C ALA A 53 10.43 -25.95 -9.82
N GLN A 54 9.38 -25.20 -10.18
CA GLN A 54 8.44 -25.60 -11.22
C GLN A 54 9.10 -25.70 -12.61
N ALA A 55 10.01 -24.78 -12.94
CA ALA A 55 10.74 -24.79 -14.20
C ALA A 55 11.74 -25.95 -14.31
N GLY A 56 12.28 -26.42 -13.19
CA GLY A 56 13.28 -27.49 -13.14
C GLY A 56 14.46 -27.22 -14.08
N GLY A 57 14.85 -28.22 -14.87
CA GLY A 57 15.95 -28.08 -15.83
C GLY A 57 15.73 -27.01 -16.92
N ARG A 58 14.47 -26.62 -17.18
CA ARG A 58 14.14 -25.58 -18.19
C ARG A 58 14.51 -24.16 -17.72
N ALA A 59 14.85 -23.97 -16.44
CA ALA A 59 15.33 -22.68 -15.93
C ALA A 59 16.72 -22.30 -16.47
N ARG A 60 17.54 -23.28 -16.84
CA ARG A 60 18.91 -23.03 -17.33
C ARG A 60 18.89 -22.28 -18.66
N GLY A 61 19.46 -21.08 -18.67
CA GLY A 61 19.47 -20.15 -19.78
C GLY A 61 18.12 -19.48 -20.06
N ALA A 62 17.15 -19.59 -19.14
CA ALA A 62 15.87 -18.91 -19.25
C ALA A 62 15.97 -17.44 -18.82
N THR A 63 14.85 -16.70 -18.97
CA THR A 63 14.66 -15.39 -18.34
C THR A 63 13.72 -15.51 -17.14
N LEU A 64 14.14 -15.01 -15.99
CA LEU A 64 13.29 -14.83 -14.81
C LEU A 64 12.73 -13.40 -14.79
N TYR A 65 11.43 -13.26 -14.61
CA TYR A 65 10.76 -12.00 -14.31
C TYR A 65 10.30 -12.03 -12.87
N VAL A 66 10.64 -11.02 -12.08
CA VAL A 66 10.32 -10.95 -10.65
C VAL A 66 9.88 -9.54 -10.28
N THR A 67 8.87 -9.40 -9.43
CA THR A 67 8.26 -8.10 -9.12
C THR A 67 9.11 -7.22 -8.19
N LEU A 68 9.95 -7.82 -7.36
CA LEU A 68 10.86 -7.17 -6.41
C LEU A 68 12.26 -7.74 -6.57
N GLU A 69 13.29 -6.96 -6.23
CA GLU A 69 14.68 -7.41 -6.21
C GLU A 69 14.84 -8.72 -5.40
N PRO A 70 15.45 -9.77 -5.97
CA PRO A 70 15.69 -11.01 -5.25
C PRO A 70 16.53 -10.82 -4.00
N CYS A 71 16.09 -11.42 -2.89
CA CYS A 71 16.78 -11.24 -1.61
C CYS A 71 18.23 -11.73 -1.65
N SER A 72 19.10 -11.02 -0.93
CA SER A 72 20.56 -11.23 -0.90
C SER A 72 21.10 -11.65 0.47
N HIS A 73 20.24 -11.76 1.48
CA HIS A 73 20.59 -12.11 2.85
C HIS A 73 19.94 -13.44 3.27
N HIS A 74 20.55 -14.13 4.23
CA HIS A 74 20.01 -15.36 4.77
C HIS A 74 18.96 -15.02 5.85
N GLY A 75 17.71 -15.40 5.60
CA GLY A 75 16.59 -15.21 6.53
C GLY A 75 16.13 -16.57 7.07
N ARG A 76 14.82 -16.84 6.95
CA ARG A 76 14.25 -18.19 7.16
C ARG A 76 14.68 -19.17 6.07
N THR A 77 15.03 -18.64 4.90
CA THR A 77 15.47 -19.37 3.71
C THR A 77 16.82 -18.82 3.21
N PRO A 78 17.57 -19.61 2.42
CA PRO A 78 18.72 -19.11 1.69
C PRO A 78 18.36 -17.97 0.71
N PRO A 79 19.31 -17.09 0.34
CA PRO A 79 19.05 -15.99 -0.58
C PRO A 79 18.52 -16.45 -1.94
N CYS A 80 17.47 -15.80 -2.44
CA CYS A 80 16.92 -16.07 -3.77
C CYS A 80 17.93 -15.79 -4.88
N ALA A 81 18.78 -14.77 -4.72
CA ALA A 81 19.86 -14.50 -5.67
C ALA A 81 20.76 -15.73 -5.88
N ASP A 82 21.03 -16.52 -4.83
CA ASP A 82 21.82 -17.76 -4.95
C ASP A 82 21.05 -18.86 -5.67
N ALA A 83 19.76 -19.01 -5.39
CA ALA A 83 18.91 -19.98 -6.08
C ALA A 83 18.85 -19.69 -7.60
N VAL A 84 18.75 -18.41 -7.98
CA VAL A 84 18.76 -17.97 -9.38
C VAL A 84 20.08 -18.29 -10.07
N VAL A 85 21.22 -18.02 -9.40
CA VAL A 85 22.55 -18.37 -9.92
C VAL A 85 22.70 -19.88 -10.07
N ALA A 86 22.32 -20.66 -9.07
CA ALA A 86 22.40 -22.11 -9.09
C ALA A 86 21.53 -22.75 -10.18
N ALA A 87 20.36 -22.17 -10.46
CA ALA A 87 19.47 -22.59 -11.55
C ALA A 87 20.05 -22.33 -12.95
N GLY A 88 21.10 -21.49 -13.05
CA GLY A 88 21.74 -21.15 -14.30
C GLY A 88 20.86 -20.28 -15.21
N VAL A 89 20.02 -19.43 -14.62
CA VAL A 89 19.21 -18.43 -15.34
C VAL A 89 20.16 -17.50 -16.12
N ALA A 90 19.84 -17.17 -17.38
CA ALA A 90 20.67 -16.28 -18.19
C ALA A 90 20.36 -14.80 -17.97
N ARG A 91 19.09 -14.49 -17.69
CA ARG A 91 18.59 -13.13 -17.60
C ARG A 91 17.55 -12.97 -16.50
N VAL A 92 17.60 -11.85 -15.78
CA VAL A 92 16.61 -11.49 -14.76
C VAL A 92 16.06 -10.09 -15.06
N VAL A 93 14.75 -9.96 -15.07
CA VAL A 93 14.03 -8.69 -15.21
C VAL A 93 13.33 -8.41 -13.89
N VAL A 94 13.75 -7.33 -13.23
CA VAL A 94 13.31 -6.94 -11.88
C VAL A 94 12.33 -5.78 -11.99
N GLY A 95 11.14 -5.94 -11.38
CA GLY A 95 10.08 -4.95 -11.40
C GLY A 95 10.38 -3.69 -10.60
N SER A 96 10.94 -3.84 -9.40
CA SER A 96 11.34 -2.73 -8.53
C SER A 96 12.54 -3.13 -7.66
N GLY A 97 13.37 -2.16 -7.27
CA GLY A 97 14.44 -2.37 -6.29
C GLY A 97 13.89 -2.59 -4.88
N ASP A 98 14.65 -3.26 -4.02
CA ASP A 98 14.26 -3.47 -2.62
C ASP A 98 14.57 -2.22 -1.78
N PRO A 99 13.58 -1.56 -1.15
CA PRO A 99 13.80 -0.37 -0.35
C PRO A 99 14.39 -0.67 1.03
N ASN A 100 14.50 -1.95 1.42
CA ASN A 100 15.11 -2.38 2.66
C ASN A 100 16.62 -2.10 2.59
N PRO A 101 17.19 -1.27 3.49
CA PRO A 101 18.62 -0.96 3.48
C PRO A 101 19.55 -2.17 3.62
N LYS A 102 19.02 -3.32 4.08
CA LYS A 102 19.76 -4.58 4.16
C LYS A 102 19.92 -5.27 2.80
N VAL A 103 19.05 -4.98 1.84
CA VAL A 103 19.00 -5.61 0.51
C VAL A 103 19.36 -4.63 -0.60
N ASP A 104 18.87 -3.40 -0.55
CA ASP A 104 19.00 -2.32 -1.54
C ASP A 104 20.19 -2.47 -2.50
N GLY A 105 19.92 -3.01 -3.70
CA GLY A 105 20.86 -3.20 -4.80
C GLY A 105 21.84 -4.37 -4.70
N ARG A 106 21.95 -5.02 -3.53
CA ARG A 106 22.88 -6.13 -3.29
C ARG A 106 22.47 -7.42 -3.98
N GLY A 107 21.18 -7.69 -4.13
CA GLY A 107 20.66 -8.85 -4.85
C GLY A 107 20.95 -8.73 -6.34
N ILE A 108 20.66 -7.55 -6.90
CA ILE A 108 20.98 -7.22 -8.30
C ILE A 108 22.50 -7.29 -8.55
N ALA A 109 23.32 -6.71 -7.66
CA ALA A 109 24.77 -6.75 -7.78
C ALA A 109 25.30 -8.19 -7.81
N ARG A 110 24.84 -9.04 -6.88
CA ARG A 110 25.23 -10.46 -6.80
C ARG A 110 24.89 -11.24 -8.08
N LEU A 111 23.72 -11.00 -8.67
CA LEU A 111 23.34 -11.62 -9.94
C LEU A 111 24.26 -11.20 -11.08
N ARG A 112 24.57 -9.89 -11.17
CA ARG A 112 25.49 -9.35 -12.19
C ARG A 112 26.91 -9.90 -12.04
N GLU A 113 27.42 -9.99 -10.82
CA GLU A 113 28.73 -10.58 -10.52
C GLU A 113 28.83 -12.06 -10.95
N ALA A 114 27.72 -12.80 -10.89
CA ALA A 114 27.62 -14.16 -11.38
C ALA A 114 27.47 -14.26 -12.92
N GLY A 115 27.50 -13.14 -13.65
CA GLY A 115 27.42 -13.09 -15.10
C GLY A 115 25.99 -13.14 -15.68
N ILE A 116 24.96 -12.93 -14.85
CA ILE A 116 23.57 -12.89 -15.29
C ILE A 116 23.24 -11.48 -15.83
N ASP A 117 22.55 -11.41 -16.98
CA ASP A 117 22.01 -10.14 -17.49
C ASP A 117 20.85 -9.67 -16.62
N VAL A 118 20.97 -8.49 -15.99
CA VAL A 118 19.94 -7.97 -15.07
C VAL A 118 19.43 -6.60 -15.51
N GLU A 119 18.15 -6.58 -15.90
CA GLU A 119 17.39 -5.37 -16.20
C GLU A 119 16.54 -4.98 -14.97
N LEU A 120 16.72 -3.78 -14.45
CA LEU A 120 15.81 -3.18 -13.47
C LEU A 120 14.86 -2.25 -14.21
N VAL A 121 13.58 -2.64 -14.28
CA VAL A 121 12.52 -1.85 -14.94
C VAL A 121 12.11 -0.66 -14.06
N ASP A 122 12.11 -0.85 -12.75
CA ASP A 122 11.65 0.11 -11.73
C ASP A 122 10.27 0.71 -12.04
N SER A 123 9.30 -0.17 -12.34
CA SER A 123 7.97 0.26 -12.73
C SER A 123 7.16 0.77 -11.54
N PHE A 124 6.31 1.76 -11.81
CA PHE A 124 5.39 2.29 -10.81
C PHE A 124 4.43 1.21 -10.28
N GLU A 125 3.98 0.30 -11.13
CA GLU A 125 3.06 -0.78 -10.76
C GLU A 125 3.70 -1.74 -9.75
N ALA A 126 4.99 -2.05 -9.93
CA ALA A 126 5.74 -2.90 -9.00
C ALA A 126 5.96 -2.21 -7.64
N ARG A 127 6.30 -0.90 -7.65
CA ARG A 127 6.41 -0.11 -6.41
C ARG A 127 5.06 0.00 -5.70
N ARG A 128 4.00 0.32 -6.43
CA ARG A 128 2.62 0.50 -5.91
C ARG A 128 2.08 -0.77 -5.25
N GLN A 129 2.34 -1.96 -5.80
CA GLN A 129 1.85 -3.22 -5.22
C GLN A 129 2.26 -3.41 -3.76
N ASN A 130 3.41 -2.82 -3.36
CA ASN A 130 3.96 -2.89 -2.02
C ASN A 130 4.04 -1.52 -1.32
N GLU A 131 3.25 -0.52 -1.70
CA GLU A 131 3.37 0.87 -1.18
C GLU A 131 3.41 0.95 0.36
N GLY A 132 2.55 0.17 1.04
CA GLY A 132 2.55 0.02 2.50
C GLY A 132 3.86 -0.50 3.06
N TRP A 133 4.27 -1.67 2.59
CA TRP A 133 5.50 -2.33 3.03
C TRP A 133 6.75 -1.50 2.72
N ARG A 134 6.82 -0.89 1.54
CA ARG A 134 7.97 -0.08 1.09
C ARG A 134 8.18 1.12 2.00
N THR A 135 7.12 1.85 2.32
CA THR A 135 7.17 2.97 3.27
C THR A 135 7.54 2.50 4.67
N TRP A 136 6.92 1.41 5.14
CA TRP A 136 7.18 0.85 6.46
C TRP A 136 8.64 0.42 6.65
N VAL A 137 9.19 -0.37 5.73
CA VAL A 137 10.56 -0.88 5.85
C VAL A 137 11.62 0.22 5.64
N ARG A 138 11.32 1.24 4.83
CA ARG A 138 12.27 2.31 4.50
C ARG A 138 12.29 3.45 5.50
N LEU A 139 11.09 3.88 5.92
CA LEU A 139 10.89 5.10 6.71
C LEU A 139 10.51 4.80 8.16
N GLY A 140 10.19 3.54 8.51
CA GLY A 140 9.82 3.16 9.87
C GLY A 140 8.48 3.77 10.31
N ARG A 141 7.60 4.13 9.37
CA ARG A 141 6.24 4.62 9.61
C ARG A 141 5.25 3.95 8.64
N PRO A 142 3.94 3.91 8.93
CA PRO A 142 2.95 3.41 7.99
C PRO A 142 2.86 4.31 6.75
N PHE A 143 2.48 3.71 5.62
CA PHE A 143 1.98 4.43 4.45
C PHE A 143 0.60 5.03 4.77
N VAL A 144 0.45 6.34 4.62
CA VAL A 144 -0.75 7.06 5.00
C VAL A 144 -1.53 7.49 3.75
N ALA A 145 -2.70 6.88 3.58
CA ALA A 145 -3.68 7.31 2.59
C ALA A 145 -4.73 8.21 3.24
N TYR A 146 -4.80 9.48 2.84
CA TYR A 146 -5.87 10.38 3.27
C TYR A 146 -7.08 10.26 2.36
N LYS A 147 -8.21 9.84 2.95
CA LYS A 147 -9.49 9.72 2.28
C LYS A 147 -10.45 10.82 2.73
N ALA A 148 -11.06 11.50 1.76
CA ALA A 148 -12.18 12.40 1.98
C ALA A 148 -13.32 12.17 0.99
N ALA A 149 -14.55 12.44 1.43
CA ALA A 149 -15.71 12.57 0.56
C ALA A 149 -16.12 14.03 0.50
N VAL A 150 -16.26 14.58 -0.69
CA VAL A 150 -16.55 15.99 -0.93
C VAL A 150 -17.62 16.18 -1.99
N THR A 151 -18.30 17.30 -1.92
CA THR A 151 -19.07 17.84 -3.03
C THR A 151 -18.15 18.35 -4.14
N LEU A 152 -18.70 18.64 -5.32
CA LEU A 152 -17.95 19.17 -6.46
C LEU A 152 -17.27 20.52 -6.16
N ASP A 153 -17.85 21.32 -5.27
CA ASP A 153 -17.27 22.57 -4.75
C ASP A 153 -16.36 22.36 -3.52
N GLY A 154 -16.00 21.11 -3.21
CA GLY A 154 -14.98 20.77 -2.22
C GLY A 154 -15.43 20.88 -0.76
N ARG A 155 -16.72 20.67 -0.47
CA ARG A 155 -17.28 20.72 0.90
C ARG A 155 -17.46 19.32 1.48
N VAL A 156 -17.21 19.19 2.79
CA VAL A 156 -17.34 17.91 3.53
C VAL A 156 -18.64 17.81 4.34
N THR A 157 -19.63 18.64 4.02
CA THR A 157 -20.98 18.55 4.58
C THR A 157 -21.99 18.97 3.52
N VAL A 158 -23.18 18.37 3.55
CA VAL A 158 -24.34 18.81 2.76
C VAL A 158 -25.52 19.00 3.73
N PRO A 159 -26.11 20.20 3.83
CA PRO A 159 -27.25 20.43 4.72
C PRO A 159 -28.39 19.45 4.48
N GLY A 160 -28.94 18.87 5.55
CA GLY A 160 -30.06 17.94 5.48
C GLY A 160 -29.71 16.54 4.95
N SER A 161 -28.45 16.27 4.59
CA SER A 161 -27.99 14.95 4.19
C SER A 161 -27.00 14.38 5.19
N ARG A 162 -27.17 13.09 5.51
CA ARG A 162 -26.17 12.33 6.26
C ARG A 162 -24.95 11.99 5.42
N TRP A 163 -25.12 11.84 4.10
CA TRP A 163 -24.07 11.33 3.21
C TRP A 163 -23.84 12.27 2.04
N ILE A 164 -22.56 12.49 1.72
CA ILE A 164 -22.14 13.23 0.53
C ILE A 164 -21.99 12.27 -0.64
N SER A 165 -21.18 11.23 -0.44
CA SER A 165 -20.88 10.23 -1.45
C SER A 165 -21.98 9.16 -1.54
N GLY A 166 -22.22 8.66 -2.74
CA GLY A 166 -23.15 7.58 -3.06
C GLY A 166 -22.79 6.23 -2.44
N GLU A 167 -23.69 5.26 -2.59
CA GLU A 167 -23.55 3.93 -1.98
C GLU A 167 -22.31 3.16 -2.45
N LYS A 168 -22.02 3.20 -3.76
CA LYS A 168 -20.84 2.55 -4.33
C LYS A 168 -19.54 3.09 -3.75
N SER A 169 -19.44 4.41 -3.55
CA SER A 169 -18.31 5.04 -2.87
C SER A 169 -18.18 4.60 -1.42
N ARG A 170 -19.28 4.56 -0.66
CA ARG A 170 -19.26 4.08 0.73
C ARG A 170 -18.86 2.61 0.85
N ARG A 171 -19.31 1.76 -0.09
CA ARG A 171 -18.86 0.37 -0.18
C ARG A 171 -17.36 0.28 -0.46
N HIS A 172 -16.84 1.09 -1.37
CA HIS A 172 -15.40 1.13 -1.66
C HIS A 172 -14.57 1.65 -0.49
N VAL A 173 -15.08 2.60 0.31
CA VAL A 173 -14.44 2.96 1.58
C VAL A 173 -14.35 1.77 2.53
N HIS A 174 -15.36 0.90 2.58
CA HIS A 174 -15.27 -0.32 3.38
C HIS A 174 -14.23 -1.31 2.84
N GLU A 175 -14.02 -1.40 1.53
CA GLU A 175 -12.91 -2.16 0.94
C GLU A 175 -11.55 -1.56 1.35
N LEU A 176 -11.40 -0.23 1.25
CA LEU A 176 -10.18 0.46 1.73
C LEU A 176 -9.90 0.22 3.22
N ARG A 177 -10.95 0.13 4.05
CA ARG A 177 -10.81 -0.22 5.48
C ARG A 177 -10.41 -1.68 5.69
N ALA A 178 -10.91 -2.59 4.85
CA ALA A 178 -10.57 -4.01 4.93
C ALA A 178 -9.10 -4.27 4.55
N ASP A 179 -8.59 -3.47 3.62
CA ASP A 179 -7.21 -3.55 3.14
C ASP A 179 -6.19 -2.82 4.05
N ALA A 180 -6.64 -1.90 4.89
CA ALA A 180 -5.78 -1.13 5.78
C ALA A 180 -5.50 -1.85 7.11
N ASP A 181 -4.29 -1.70 7.64
CA ASP A 181 -3.95 -2.22 8.96
C ASP A 181 -4.60 -1.41 10.09
N ALA A 182 -4.75 -0.11 9.86
CA ALA A 182 -5.38 0.84 10.77
C ALA A 182 -6.21 1.90 10.02
N VAL A 183 -7.26 2.37 10.68
CA VAL A 183 -8.11 3.48 10.24
C VAL A 183 -8.11 4.55 11.33
N ALA A 184 -7.87 5.80 10.95
CA ALA A 184 -7.77 6.90 11.91
C ALA A 184 -8.72 8.06 11.60
N VAL A 185 -9.23 8.68 12.67
CA VAL A 185 -9.92 9.97 12.63
C VAL A 185 -9.39 10.90 13.71
N GLY A 186 -9.74 12.18 13.64
CA GLY A 186 -9.48 13.12 14.72
C GLY A 186 -10.56 13.10 15.79
N MET A 187 -10.22 13.50 17.01
CA MET A 187 -11.18 13.61 18.12
C MET A 187 -12.37 14.55 17.82
N GLY A 188 -12.24 15.48 16.86
CA GLY A 188 -13.38 16.26 16.35
C GLY A 188 -14.45 15.37 15.71
N THR A 189 -14.04 14.47 14.81
CA THR A 189 -14.91 13.47 14.18
C THR A 189 -15.47 12.49 15.21
N VAL A 190 -14.66 12.04 16.18
CA VAL A 190 -15.13 11.16 17.25
C VAL A 190 -16.30 11.79 18.01
N ARG A 191 -16.18 13.07 18.37
CA ARG A 191 -17.23 13.79 19.11
C ARG A 191 -18.48 14.06 18.27
N ALA A 192 -18.32 14.27 16.97
CA ALA A 192 -19.42 14.57 16.07
C ALA A 192 -20.22 13.32 15.69
N ASP A 193 -19.53 12.21 15.42
CA ASP A 193 -20.11 11.09 14.67
C ASP A 193 -20.08 9.74 15.41
N ASP A 194 -19.36 9.65 16.54
CA ASP A 194 -19.08 8.40 17.27
C ASP A 194 -18.80 7.19 16.33
N PRO A 195 -17.75 7.29 15.49
CA PRO A 195 -17.58 6.39 14.38
C PRO A 195 -17.02 5.03 14.82
N ARG A 196 -17.56 3.96 14.23
CA ARG A 196 -17.07 2.59 14.47
C ARG A 196 -15.76 2.24 13.75
N LEU A 197 -15.48 2.90 12.62
CA LEU A 197 -14.29 2.74 11.77
C LEU A 197 -13.95 1.30 11.29
N ASP A 198 -14.87 0.35 11.44
CA ASP A 198 -14.72 -1.03 10.97
C ASP A 198 -15.06 -1.18 9.46
N ALA A 199 -14.57 -2.27 8.88
CA ALA A 199 -14.90 -2.73 7.53
C ALA A 199 -16.17 -3.59 7.58
N ARG A 200 -17.19 -3.28 6.76
CA ARG A 200 -18.52 -3.90 6.82
C ARG A 200 -19.11 -4.08 5.43
N GLY A 201 -19.84 -5.17 5.22
CA GLY A 201 -20.49 -5.46 3.94
C GLY A 201 -19.49 -5.81 2.82
N VAL A 202 -18.26 -6.15 3.19
CA VAL A 202 -17.15 -6.56 2.33
C VAL A 202 -16.38 -7.68 3.01
N GLU A 203 -15.61 -8.45 2.23
CA GLU A 203 -14.69 -9.43 2.79
C GLU A 203 -13.53 -8.70 3.49
N ALA A 204 -13.25 -9.10 4.73
CA ALA A 204 -12.13 -8.57 5.51
C ALA A 204 -11.49 -9.72 6.27
N LEU A 205 -10.26 -10.07 5.89
CA LEU A 205 -9.48 -11.13 6.56
C LEU A 205 -9.19 -10.76 8.03
N ARG A 206 -9.03 -9.46 8.29
CA ARG A 206 -8.83 -8.88 9.62
C ARG A 206 -9.49 -7.50 9.68
N GLN A 207 -10.06 -7.14 10.82
CA GLN A 207 -10.54 -5.77 11.03
C GLN A 207 -9.36 -4.82 11.31
N PRO A 208 -9.40 -3.58 10.79
CA PRO A 208 -8.35 -2.60 11.05
C PRO A 208 -8.32 -2.22 12.53
N ARG A 209 -7.15 -1.81 13.02
CA ARG A 209 -7.07 -1.05 14.27
C ARG A 209 -7.78 0.29 14.09
N ARG A 210 -8.47 0.77 15.12
CA ARG A 210 -9.37 1.92 15.01
C ARG A 210 -8.84 3.02 15.90
N LEU A 211 -8.32 4.07 15.32
CA LEU A 211 -7.50 5.06 16.00
C LEU A 211 -8.20 6.42 16.07
N ALA A 212 -8.02 7.10 17.19
CA ALA A 212 -8.48 8.47 17.40
C ALA A 212 -7.30 9.36 17.76
N PHE A 213 -6.94 10.30 16.88
CA PHE A 213 -5.88 11.27 17.16
C PHE A 213 -6.43 12.52 17.87
N GLY A 214 -5.77 12.91 18.95
CA GLY A 214 -6.05 14.14 19.68
C GLY A 214 -6.09 13.92 21.19
N ARG A 215 -6.84 14.76 21.89
CA ARG A 215 -6.97 14.71 23.36
C ARG A 215 -8.37 14.27 23.78
N GLY A 216 -8.41 13.38 24.76
CA GLY A 216 -9.61 12.72 25.27
C GLY A 216 -10.43 13.53 26.29
N PRO A 217 -11.33 12.85 27.02
CA PRO A 217 -11.60 11.40 26.96
C PRO A 217 -12.32 10.97 25.67
N LEU A 218 -12.25 9.68 25.33
CA LEU A 218 -13.13 9.06 24.34
C LEU A 218 -14.56 8.94 24.89
N PRO A 219 -15.60 8.91 24.02
CA PRO A 219 -16.96 8.60 24.43
C PRO A 219 -17.04 7.25 25.16
N ALA A 220 -17.96 7.15 26.13
CA ALA A 220 -18.18 5.90 26.86
C ALA A 220 -18.60 4.79 25.89
N GLY A 221 -17.96 3.62 25.98
CA GLY A 221 -18.21 2.48 25.09
C GLY A 221 -17.49 2.54 23.74
N SER A 222 -16.67 3.58 23.49
CA SER A 222 -15.84 3.65 22.30
C SER A 222 -14.79 2.54 22.29
N GLU A 223 -14.67 1.83 21.16
CA GLU A 223 -13.63 0.82 20.92
C GLU A 223 -12.38 1.42 20.22
N LEU A 224 -12.28 2.75 20.16
CA LEU A 224 -11.16 3.43 19.52
C LEU A 224 -9.93 3.46 20.45
N GLU A 225 -8.75 3.38 19.86
CA GLU A 225 -7.47 3.59 20.53
C GLU A 225 -7.09 5.08 20.45
N LEU A 226 -6.99 5.75 21.59
CA LEU A 226 -6.60 7.15 21.65
C LEU A 226 -5.09 7.30 21.42
N ARG A 227 -4.71 8.21 20.50
CA ARG A 227 -3.33 8.62 20.18
C ARG A 227 -3.18 10.11 20.44
N SER A 228 -2.34 10.49 21.39
CA SER A 228 -2.28 11.86 21.91
C SER A 228 -0.89 12.51 21.87
N GLY A 229 0.12 11.76 21.43
CA GLY A 229 1.48 12.23 21.21
C GLY A 229 1.64 13.04 19.92
N GLN A 230 2.90 13.31 19.56
CA GLN A 230 3.23 13.91 18.27
C GLN A 230 2.93 12.93 17.15
N LEU A 231 2.49 13.44 15.99
CA LEU A 231 2.05 12.58 14.88
C LEU A 231 3.15 11.62 14.42
N GLU A 232 4.37 12.12 14.24
CA GLU A 232 5.53 11.33 13.83
C GLU A 232 5.81 10.19 14.81
N ASP A 233 5.91 10.51 16.11
CA ASP A 233 6.17 9.52 17.16
C ASP A 233 5.08 8.44 17.22
N GLU A 234 3.82 8.83 17.09
CA GLU A 234 2.68 7.89 17.09
C GLU A 234 2.71 7.00 15.84
N LEU A 235 3.09 7.53 14.67
CA LEU A 235 3.26 6.72 13.47
C LEU A 235 4.43 5.75 13.60
N HIS A 236 5.57 6.16 14.17
CA HIS A 236 6.69 5.26 14.44
C HIS A 236 6.30 4.16 15.44
N ALA A 237 5.54 4.49 16.48
CA ALA A 237 5.03 3.50 17.42
C ALA A 237 4.09 2.50 16.75
N LEU A 238 3.17 2.97 15.89
CA LEU A 238 2.29 2.09 15.12
C LEU A 238 3.07 1.16 14.18
N ALA A 239 4.10 1.68 13.51
CA ALA A 239 4.97 0.87 12.66
C ALA A 239 5.74 -0.19 13.46
N ALA A 240 6.23 0.15 14.67
CA ALA A 240 6.87 -0.81 15.56
C ALA A 240 5.90 -1.92 16.01
N ASP A 241 4.61 -1.62 16.11
CA ASP A 241 3.52 -2.59 16.36
C ASP A 241 3.09 -3.36 15.09
N GLY A 242 3.78 -3.19 13.95
CA GLY A 242 3.50 -3.89 12.70
C GLY A 242 2.42 -3.28 11.81
N VAL A 243 1.98 -2.03 12.08
CA VAL A 243 1.05 -1.31 11.18
C VAL A 243 1.84 -0.79 9.97
N GLN A 244 1.58 -1.32 8.78
CA GLN A 244 2.23 -0.87 7.55
C GLN A 244 1.40 0.17 6.80
N THR A 245 0.08 0.16 6.98
CA THR A 245 -0.84 1.05 6.27
C THR A 245 -1.81 1.75 7.22
N LEU A 246 -2.05 3.04 6.99
CA LEU A 246 -2.99 3.87 7.72
C LEU A 246 -3.94 4.56 6.75
N LEU A 247 -5.24 4.24 6.86
CA LEU A 247 -6.29 5.00 6.20
C LEU A 247 -6.73 6.15 7.11
N LEU A 248 -6.36 7.38 6.75
CA LEU A 248 -6.80 8.58 7.43
C LEU A 248 -8.16 9.00 6.89
N GLU A 249 -9.20 8.94 7.72
CA GLU A 249 -10.55 9.49 7.44
C GLU A 249 -10.82 10.76 8.27
N GLY A 250 -9.74 11.46 8.65
CA GLY A 250 -9.78 12.60 9.54
C GLY A 250 -10.52 13.80 8.95
N GLY A 251 -11.22 14.54 9.81
CA GLY A 251 -11.71 15.88 9.46
C GLY A 251 -10.58 16.86 9.11
N PRO A 252 -10.92 18.06 8.60
CA PRO A 252 -9.97 18.98 7.98
C PRO A 252 -8.79 19.36 8.87
N THR A 253 -9.00 19.51 10.18
CA THR A 253 -7.91 19.83 11.12
C THR A 253 -6.84 18.75 11.17
N LEU A 254 -7.23 17.48 11.29
CA LEU A 254 -6.27 16.38 11.36
C LEU A 254 -5.60 16.15 10.01
N ALA A 255 -6.38 16.18 8.94
CA ALA A 255 -5.87 16.02 7.58
C ALA A 255 -4.83 17.10 7.22
N THR A 256 -5.11 18.37 7.55
CA THR A 256 -4.14 19.46 7.39
C THR A 256 -2.90 19.26 8.24
N ALA A 257 -3.03 18.83 9.50
CA ALA A 257 -1.88 18.57 10.36
C ALA A 257 -0.97 17.47 9.79
N PHE A 258 -1.53 16.37 9.27
CA PHE A 258 -0.77 15.32 8.60
C PHE A 258 -0.08 15.81 7.33
N LEU A 259 -0.75 16.63 6.50
CA LEU A 259 -0.15 17.19 5.29
C LEU A 259 0.96 18.21 5.57
N GLU A 260 0.78 19.07 6.58
CA GLU A 260 1.80 20.04 6.99
C GLU A 260 3.04 19.35 7.56
N ALA A 261 2.85 18.25 8.31
CA ALA A 261 3.92 17.39 8.78
C ALA A 261 4.54 16.49 7.69
N ASP A 262 4.08 16.58 6.43
CA ASP A 262 4.56 15.76 5.30
C ASP A 262 4.35 14.25 5.52
N LEU A 263 3.29 13.89 6.23
CA LEU A 263 2.97 12.51 6.64
C LEU A 263 1.87 11.85 5.81
N VAL A 264 1.35 12.51 4.76
CA VAL A 264 0.40 11.91 3.82
C VAL A 264 1.14 11.46 2.57
N ASP A 265 1.02 10.20 2.20
CA ASP A 265 1.65 9.66 1.00
C ASP A 265 0.70 9.71 -0.21
N LYS A 266 -0.61 9.50 0.03
CA LYS A 266 -1.62 9.36 -1.02
C LYS A 266 -2.93 10.03 -0.65
N LEU A 267 -3.57 10.63 -1.65
CA LEU A 267 -4.89 11.24 -1.55
C LEU A 267 -5.93 10.36 -2.26
N LEU A 268 -7.08 10.17 -1.62
CA LEU A 268 -8.26 9.48 -2.14
C LEU A 268 -9.49 10.36 -1.94
N LEU A 269 -9.89 11.10 -2.97
CA LEU A 269 -10.98 12.06 -2.90
C LEU A 269 -12.21 11.54 -3.67
N PHE A 270 -13.27 11.23 -2.94
CA PHE A 270 -14.56 10.85 -3.50
C PHE A 270 -15.39 12.11 -3.75
N VAL A 271 -15.55 12.50 -5.00
CA VAL A 271 -16.24 13.72 -5.44
C VAL A 271 -17.66 13.36 -5.88
N ALA A 272 -18.65 13.82 -5.10
CA ALA A 272 -20.06 13.68 -5.42
C ALA A 272 -20.53 14.77 -6.39
N PRO A 273 -21.50 14.48 -7.28
CA PRO A 273 -22.04 15.43 -8.25
C PRO A 273 -23.03 16.41 -7.58
N THR A 274 -22.62 17.07 -6.52
CA THR A 274 -23.43 17.99 -5.69
C THR A 274 -22.66 19.29 -5.48
N LEU A 275 -23.37 20.41 -5.37
CA LEU A 275 -22.82 21.70 -4.93
C LEU A 275 -23.47 22.07 -3.59
N SER A 276 -22.68 22.18 -2.51
CA SER A 276 -23.21 22.58 -1.19
C SER A 276 -23.20 24.10 -1.00
N GLY A 277 -22.29 24.81 -1.67
CA GLY A 277 -22.09 26.27 -1.59
C GLY A 277 -21.41 26.72 -0.30
N SER A 278 -21.76 26.12 0.84
CA SER A 278 -21.24 26.44 2.17
C SER A 278 -20.82 25.19 2.94
N GLY A 279 -20.13 25.41 4.06
CA GLY A 279 -19.61 24.36 4.94
C GLY A 279 -18.08 24.26 4.92
N PRO A 280 -17.52 23.39 5.79
CA PRO A 280 -16.09 23.18 5.85
C PRO A 280 -15.55 22.55 4.56
N ARG A 281 -14.31 22.91 4.21
CA ARG A 281 -13.51 22.23 3.20
C ARG A 281 -12.93 20.94 3.78
N PHE A 282 -12.43 20.05 2.91
CA PHE A 282 -11.74 18.83 3.32
C PHE A 282 -10.32 19.07 3.86
N LEU A 283 -9.78 20.27 3.65
CA LEU A 283 -8.53 20.74 4.23
C LEU A 283 -8.70 22.17 4.76
N GLY A 284 -7.98 22.48 5.84
CA GLY A 284 -7.66 23.84 6.22
C GLY A 284 -6.66 24.49 5.26
N ASP A 285 -6.18 25.68 5.61
CA ASP A 285 -5.16 26.37 4.83
C ASP A 285 -3.81 25.65 4.96
N LEU A 286 -3.11 25.53 3.84
CA LEU A 286 -1.76 24.97 3.80
C LEU A 286 -0.74 26.11 3.77
N ALA A 287 0.40 25.92 4.43
CA ALA A 287 1.50 26.90 4.45
C ALA A 287 2.17 27.03 3.07
N ALA A 288 2.14 25.96 2.27
CA ALA A 288 2.67 25.94 0.91
C ALA A 288 1.85 25.02 -0.01
N SER A 289 1.87 25.30 -1.31
CA SER A 289 1.31 24.40 -2.31
C SER A 289 2.09 23.08 -2.36
N ARG A 290 1.37 21.96 -2.48
CA ARG A 290 1.96 20.63 -2.62
C ARG A 290 1.72 20.11 -4.04
N PRO A 291 2.76 19.86 -4.85
CA PRO A 291 2.56 19.20 -6.14
C PRO A 291 2.11 17.76 -5.90
N LEU A 292 1.25 17.26 -6.79
CA LEU A 292 0.78 15.88 -6.76
C LEU A 292 1.24 15.18 -8.03
N SER A 293 1.59 13.90 -7.91
CA SER A 293 1.91 13.03 -9.05
C SER A 293 0.84 11.98 -9.24
N ARG A 294 0.83 11.35 -10.43
CA ARG A 294 -0.05 10.22 -10.77
C ARG A 294 -1.53 10.50 -10.47
N LEU A 295 -2.01 11.70 -10.85
CA LEU A 295 -3.41 12.05 -10.72
C LEU A 295 -4.25 11.16 -11.65
N GLU A 296 -5.13 10.38 -11.05
CA GLU A 296 -6.07 9.49 -11.73
C GLU A 296 -7.51 9.86 -11.34
N ALA A 297 -8.43 9.69 -12.29
CA ALA A 297 -9.85 9.89 -12.07
C ALA A 297 -10.61 8.65 -12.53
N ARG A 298 -11.42 8.08 -11.63
CA ARG A 298 -12.20 6.87 -11.90
C ARG A 298 -13.67 7.06 -11.49
N PRO A 299 -14.64 6.83 -12.40
CA PRO A 299 -16.05 6.80 -12.01
C PRO A 299 -16.34 5.71 -10.98
N ILE A 300 -17.21 6.02 -10.01
CA ILE A 300 -17.67 5.08 -8.99
C ILE A 300 -19.15 5.33 -8.66
N GLY A 301 -20.02 4.66 -9.42
CA GLY A 301 -21.44 4.99 -9.38
C GLY A 301 -21.68 6.36 -9.98
N GLU A 302 -22.30 7.25 -9.21
CA GLU A 302 -22.56 8.64 -9.62
C GLU A 302 -21.42 9.59 -9.19
N ASP A 303 -20.50 9.11 -8.34
CA ASP A 303 -19.36 9.89 -7.88
C ASP A 303 -18.13 9.63 -8.78
N VAL A 304 -17.09 10.44 -8.58
CA VAL A 304 -15.75 10.23 -9.14
C VAL A 304 -14.75 10.05 -7.99
N LEU A 305 -13.92 9.00 -8.03
CA LEU A 305 -12.75 8.89 -7.18
C LEU A 305 -11.56 9.54 -7.90
N LEU A 306 -11.02 10.59 -7.30
CA LEU A 306 -9.72 11.12 -7.65
C LEU A 306 -8.66 10.52 -6.72
N SER A 307 -7.57 10.01 -7.29
CA SER A 307 -6.41 9.54 -6.53
C SER A 307 -5.14 10.20 -7.02
N ALA A 308 -4.24 10.54 -6.11
CA ALA A 308 -2.94 11.10 -6.45
C ALA A 308 -1.92 10.81 -5.34
N TYR A 309 -0.64 10.82 -5.68
CA TYR A 309 0.43 10.67 -4.70
C TYR A 309 0.99 12.05 -4.34
N VAL A 310 1.22 12.22 -3.04
CA VAL A 310 2.07 13.29 -2.50
C VAL A 310 3.53 12.84 -2.58
N HIS A 311 3.78 11.58 -2.21
CA HIS A 311 5.08 10.91 -2.29
C HIS A 311 4.92 9.61 -3.05
N GLU A 312 5.70 9.40 -4.11
CA GLU A 312 5.68 8.10 -4.81
C GLU A 312 6.34 7.02 -3.93
N PRO A 313 5.75 5.80 -3.88
CA PRO A 313 6.28 4.67 -3.11
C PRO A 313 7.54 4.04 -3.70
#